data_AF-A0A1B0BH96-F1
#
_entry.id   AF-A0A1B0BH96-F1
#
_cell.length_a   1.000
_cell.length_b   1.000
_cell.length_c   1.000
_cell.angle_alpha   90.00
_cell.angle_beta   90.00
_cell.angle_gamma   90.00
#
_symmetry.space_group_name_H-M   'P 1'
#
loop_
_entity.id
_entity.type
_entity.pdbx_description
1 polymer ?
#
loop_
_entity_poly.entity_id
_entity_poly.type
_entity_poly.pdbx_seq_one_letter_code
_entity_poly.pdbx_strand_id
1 'polypeptide(L)'
;MKSPAKCNGERAYFTREGKYLALTTENLFERRPSLVIGDRVKADIPWAEGENAERKYVGVIHEVLRNRTLIRFDYNFQQSYNYVDCRLEFYFPHYEFRKQHYAISRAAENFGEQFLFPSRVQTRECPQLDIHLNDEGNLLLHRCRRCEWHNYILNSEQKRAVANILRGEIRNMPHTLVPGTRLLVGTPSSSCADVITTRLIESGVLKMDDLTRLVSHKEIK
;
A
#
# COMPACT_ATOMS: atom_id res chain seq x y z
N MET A 1 -20.39 -9.32 -12.37
CA MET A 1 -19.64 -10.10 -11.36
C MET A 1 -18.67 -11.04 -12.07
N LYS A 2 -17.38 -10.70 -12.16
CA LYS A 2 -16.36 -11.62 -12.68
C LYS A 2 -15.78 -12.42 -11.51
N SER A 3 -15.78 -13.75 -11.65
CA SER A 3 -15.20 -14.71 -10.71
C SER A 3 -13.79 -14.29 -10.29
N PRO A 4 -13.41 -14.41 -9.00
CA PRO A 4 -12.01 -14.23 -8.61
C PRO A 4 -11.13 -15.19 -9.41
N ALA A 5 -9.93 -14.74 -9.76
CA ALA A 5 -8.94 -15.54 -10.46
C ALA A 5 -8.64 -16.78 -9.60
N LYS A 6 -9.04 -17.96 -10.08
CA LYS A 6 -8.66 -19.24 -9.47
C LYS A 6 -7.23 -19.55 -9.92
N CYS A 7 -6.26 -19.44 -9.02
CA CYS A 7 -5.00 -20.13 -9.22
C CYS A 7 -5.25 -21.63 -9.09
N ASN A 8 -4.78 -22.40 -10.06
CA ASN A 8 -4.99 -23.84 -10.16
C ASN A 8 -4.44 -24.53 -8.90
N GLY A 9 -5.26 -25.40 -8.29
CA GLY A 9 -5.10 -25.87 -6.91
C GLY A 9 -3.76 -26.55 -6.64
N GLU A 10 -2.94 -25.91 -5.81
CA GLU A 10 -1.72 -26.49 -5.26
C GLU A 10 -2.10 -27.46 -4.14
N ARG A 11 -1.46 -28.62 -4.10
CA ARG A 11 -1.63 -29.59 -3.01
C ARG A 11 -0.54 -29.35 -1.99
N ALA A 12 -0.93 -29.14 -0.75
CA ALA A 12 -0.01 -28.94 0.35
C ALA A 12 -0.61 -29.45 1.66
N TYR A 13 0.27 -29.85 2.56
CA TYR A 13 -0.07 -30.08 3.96
C TYR A 13 0.43 -28.91 4.82
N PHE A 14 -0.13 -28.78 6.01
CA PHE A 14 0.27 -27.79 6.99
C PHE A 14 1.00 -28.44 8.17
N THR A 15 1.91 -27.69 8.79
CA THR A 15 2.49 -28.05 10.10
C THR A 15 1.81 -27.23 11.20
N ARG A 16 1.60 -27.83 12.38
CA ARG A 16 0.98 -27.13 13.51
C ARG A 16 2.02 -26.26 14.22
N GLU A 17 1.72 -24.98 14.36
CA GLU A 17 2.57 -24.01 15.07
C GLU A 17 1.72 -23.18 16.03
N GLY A 18 1.53 -23.72 17.24
CA GLY A 18 0.70 -23.12 18.27
C GLY A 18 -0.74 -22.91 17.80
N LYS A 19 -1.14 -21.65 17.63
CA LYS A 19 -2.47 -21.25 17.15
C LYS A 19 -2.54 -21.04 15.63
N TYR A 20 -1.56 -21.50 14.87
CA TYR A 20 -1.52 -21.36 13.41
C TYR A 20 -1.24 -22.71 12.74
N LEU A 21 -1.65 -22.80 11.48
CA LEU A 21 -1.21 -23.82 10.54
C LEU A 21 -0.20 -23.18 9.59
N ALA A 22 1.03 -23.70 9.60
CA ALA A 22 2.13 -23.19 8.80
C ALA A 22 2.20 -23.93 7.46
N LEU A 23 2.29 -23.17 6.38
CA LEU A 23 2.46 -23.65 5.01
C LEU A 23 3.89 -23.39 4.56
N THR A 24 4.67 -24.43 4.29
CA THR A 24 6.06 -24.30 3.82
C THR A 24 6.10 -23.72 2.40
N THR A 25 7.02 -22.79 2.14
CA THR A 25 7.14 -22.10 0.84
C THR A 25 7.52 -23.04 -0.30
N GLU A 26 8.16 -24.18 -0.02
CA GLU A 26 8.45 -25.22 -1.02
C GLU A 26 7.18 -25.86 -1.61
N ASN A 27 6.07 -25.84 -0.84
CA ASN A 27 4.77 -26.33 -1.30
C ASN A 27 3.99 -25.28 -2.12
N LEU A 28 4.53 -24.07 -2.26
CA LEU A 28 3.98 -23.00 -3.09
C LEU A 28 4.78 -22.95 -4.40
N PHE A 29 4.17 -23.38 -5.50
CA PHE A 29 4.84 -23.37 -6.80
C PHE A 29 4.85 -21.94 -7.34
N GLU A 30 5.81 -21.13 -6.88
CA GLU A 30 6.32 -19.90 -7.50
C GLU A 30 5.35 -19.18 -8.48
N ARG A 31 4.13 -18.88 -8.03
CA ARG A 31 3.13 -18.20 -8.85
C ARG A 31 2.60 -17.01 -8.10
N ARG A 32 3.10 -15.86 -8.54
CA ARG A 32 2.55 -14.53 -8.26
C ARG A 32 1.02 -14.58 -8.34
N PRO A 33 0.30 -13.86 -7.46
CA PRO A 33 0.80 -12.78 -6.59
C PRO A 33 1.53 -13.24 -5.32
N SER A 34 2.38 -12.37 -4.79
CA SER A 34 2.98 -12.53 -3.45
C SER A 34 1.88 -12.62 -2.39
N LEU A 35 1.95 -13.63 -1.52
CA LEU A 35 1.05 -13.76 -0.37
C LEU A 35 1.19 -12.55 0.55
N VAL A 36 0.07 -11.94 0.94
CA VAL A 36 0.04 -10.78 1.85
C VAL A 36 -0.73 -11.13 3.11
N ILE A 37 -0.29 -10.56 4.24
CA ILE A 37 -1.03 -10.65 5.50
C ILE A 37 -2.46 -10.13 5.32
N GLY A 38 -3.42 -10.96 5.71
CA GLY A 38 -4.86 -10.72 5.57
C GLY A 38 -5.49 -11.32 4.31
N ASP A 39 -4.71 -11.92 3.41
CA ASP A 39 -5.28 -12.68 2.29
C ASP A 39 -6.01 -13.93 2.78
N ARG A 40 -7.05 -14.34 2.06
CA ARG A 40 -7.86 -15.52 2.41
C ARG A 40 -7.33 -16.74 1.66
N VAL A 41 -7.14 -17.83 2.37
CA VAL A 41 -6.74 -19.13 1.83
C VAL A 41 -7.89 -20.09 2.06
N LYS A 42 -8.31 -20.79 1.02
CA LYS A 42 -9.34 -21.81 1.13
C LYS A 42 -8.70 -23.17 1.00
N ALA A 43 -8.94 -24.04 1.98
CA ALA A 43 -8.46 -25.40 1.98
C ALA A 43 -9.64 -26.36 1.79
N ASP A 44 -9.47 -27.30 0.88
CA ASP A 44 -10.39 -28.41 0.68
C ASP A 44 -9.64 -29.75 0.79
N ILE A 45 -10.26 -30.74 1.43
CA ILE A 45 -9.67 -32.07 1.62
C ILE A 45 -10.30 -32.98 0.55
N PRO A 46 -9.57 -33.31 -0.53
CA PRO A 46 -10.16 -34.01 -1.68
C PRO A 46 -10.56 -35.46 -1.38
N TRP A 47 -10.02 -36.05 -0.30
CA TRP A 47 -10.28 -37.42 0.13
C TRP A 47 -11.29 -37.52 1.29
N ALA A 48 -11.94 -36.41 1.64
CA ALA A 48 -12.92 -36.45 2.73
C ALA A 48 -14.19 -37.19 2.28
N GLU A 49 -14.66 -38.11 3.12
CA GLU A 49 -15.90 -38.85 2.91
C GLU A 49 -17.05 -38.28 3.78
N GLY A 50 -18.30 -38.50 3.35
CA GLY A 50 -19.50 -38.05 4.07
C GLY A 50 -19.70 -36.53 4.05
N GLU A 51 -20.24 -35.96 5.13
CA GLU A 51 -20.50 -34.51 5.27
C GLU A 51 -19.27 -33.61 5.09
N ASN A 52 -18.06 -34.19 5.20
CA ASN A 52 -16.80 -33.46 5.07
C ASN A 52 -16.31 -33.35 3.61
N ALA A 53 -16.89 -34.12 2.67
CA ALA A 53 -16.47 -34.16 1.27
C ALA A 53 -16.58 -32.81 0.54
N GLU A 54 -17.59 -32.00 0.90
CA GLU A 54 -17.80 -30.67 0.33
C GLU A 54 -17.37 -29.52 1.24
N ARG A 55 -16.90 -29.82 2.46
CA ARG A 55 -16.49 -28.77 3.40
C ARG A 55 -15.25 -28.07 2.88
N LYS A 56 -15.33 -26.75 2.82
CA LYS A 56 -14.21 -25.87 2.48
C LYS A 56 -13.92 -25.00 3.67
N TYR A 57 -12.67 -25.00 4.09
CA TYR A 57 -12.19 -24.28 5.25
C TYR A 57 -11.53 -22.99 4.80
N VAL A 58 -11.85 -21.88 5.45
CA VAL A 58 -11.27 -20.58 5.12
C VAL A 58 -10.29 -20.19 6.23
N GLY A 59 -9.08 -19.89 5.82
CA GLY A 59 -8.03 -19.35 6.67
C GLY A 59 -7.64 -17.96 6.22
N VAL A 60 -7.06 -17.20 7.14
CA VAL A 60 -6.50 -15.87 6.89
C VAL A 60 -5.00 -15.92 7.15
N ILE A 61 -4.21 -15.40 6.21
CA ILE A 61 -2.76 -15.27 6.38
C ILE A 61 -2.50 -14.27 7.50
N HIS A 62 -1.84 -14.71 8.56
CA HIS A 62 -1.53 -13.88 9.71
C HIS A 62 -0.09 -13.37 9.67
N GLU A 63 0.82 -14.18 9.13
CA GLU A 63 2.24 -13.85 9.06
C GLU A 63 2.89 -14.52 7.85
N VAL A 64 3.81 -13.82 7.20
CA VAL A 64 4.57 -14.34 6.05
C VAL A 64 6.05 -14.32 6.43
N LEU A 65 6.63 -15.50 6.64
CA LEU A 65 8.05 -15.69 6.97
C LEU A 65 8.83 -16.12 5.72
N ARG A 66 10.16 -16.10 5.81
CA ARG A 66 11.05 -16.41 4.67
C ARG A 66 10.79 -17.80 4.05
N ASN A 67 10.49 -18.80 4.87
CA ASN A 67 10.36 -20.20 4.47
C ASN A 67 8.96 -20.81 4.71
N ARG A 68 8.05 -20.05 5.34
CA ARG A 68 6.70 -20.53 5.66
C ARG A 68 5.71 -19.39 5.84
N THR A 69 4.44 -19.67 5.64
CA THR A 69 3.34 -18.72 5.87
C THR A 69 2.44 -19.24 6.99
N LEU A 70 2.17 -18.42 8.00
CA LEU A 70 1.29 -18.77 9.11
C LEU A 70 -0.14 -18.37 8.78
N ILE A 71 -1.02 -19.37 8.76
CA ILE A 71 -2.43 -19.21 8.41
C ILE A 71 -3.27 -19.59 9.62
N ARG A 72 -4.27 -18.76 9.94
CA ARG A 72 -5.25 -19.06 10.97
C ARG A 72 -6.55 -19.49 10.33
N PHE A 73 -6.99 -20.69 10.64
CA PHE A 73 -8.29 -21.22 10.20
C PHE A 73 -9.30 -21.16 11.35
N ASP A 74 -10.55 -21.49 11.04
CA ASP A 74 -11.58 -21.71 12.06
C ASP A 74 -11.12 -22.73 13.11
N TYR A 75 -11.52 -22.50 14.36
CA TYR A 75 -11.08 -23.29 15.52
C TYR A 75 -11.30 -24.79 15.31
N ASN A 76 -12.47 -25.17 14.79
CA ASN A 76 -12.83 -26.57 14.55
C ASN A 76 -11.86 -27.25 13.58
N PHE A 77 -11.59 -26.62 12.44
CA PHE A 77 -10.65 -27.16 11.45
C PHE A 77 -9.24 -27.25 12.01
N GLN A 78 -8.81 -26.21 12.73
CA GLN A 78 -7.46 -26.15 13.27
C GLN A 78 -7.19 -27.26 14.31
N GLN A 79 -8.20 -27.61 15.11
CA GLN A 79 -8.10 -28.71 16.07
C GLN A 79 -8.20 -30.09 15.41
N SER A 80 -9.06 -30.25 14.41
CA SER A 80 -9.31 -31.54 13.74
C SER A 80 -8.34 -31.85 12.60
N TYR A 81 -7.47 -30.91 12.22
CA TYR A 81 -6.57 -31.08 11.08
C TYR A 81 -5.47 -32.12 11.37
N ASN A 82 -5.47 -33.22 10.60
CA ASN A 82 -4.59 -34.37 10.82
C ASN A 82 -3.51 -34.49 9.73
N TYR A 83 -2.83 -33.39 9.39
CA TYR A 83 -1.71 -33.39 8.44
C TYR A 83 -2.06 -33.98 7.05
N VAL A 84 -3.33 -33.90 6.68
CA VAL A 84 -3.81 -34.38 5.38
C VAL A 84 -3.45 -33.39 4.28
N ASP A 85 -3.12 -33.90 3.10
CA ASP A 85 -2.93 -33.07 1.92
C ASP A 85 -4.23 -32.34 1.57
N CYS A 86 -4.17 -31.02 1.60
CA CYS A 86 -5.24 -30.15 1.20
C CYS A 86 -4.97 -29.59 -0.19
N ARG A 87 -6.02 -29.45 -0.99
CA ARG A 87 -5.98 -28.56 -2.14
C ARG A 87 -6.23 -27.14 -1.65
N LEU A 88 -5.40 -26.20 -2.11
CA LEU A 88 -5.43 -24.81 -1.69
C LEU A 88 -5.90 -23.91 -2.84
N GLU A 89 -6.82 -23.01 -2.53
CA GLU A 89 -7.21 -21.89 -3.38
C GLU A 89 -6.92 -20.58 -2.66
N PHE A 90 -6.03 -19.76 -3.23
CA PHE A 90 -5.73 -18.42 -2.71
C PHE A 90 -6.70 -17.39 -3.27
N TYR A 91 -7.32 -16.63 -2.38
CA TYR A 91 -8.20 -15.52 -2.72
C TYR A 91 -7.48 -14.21 -2.48
N PHE A 92 -6.87 -13.70 -3.54
CA PHE A 92 -6.28 -12.37 -3.55
C PHE A 92 -7.40 -11.35 -3.72
N PRO A 93 -7.66 -10.48 -2.73
CA PRO A 93 -8.58 -9.39 -2.92
C PRO A 93 -7.98 -8.46 -3.99
N HIS A 94 -8.44 -8.59 -5.23
CA HIS A 94 -8.14 -7.64 -6.33
C HIS A 94 -8.65 -6.22 -6.04
N TYR A 95 -9.10 -5.92 -4.82
CA TYR A 95 -9.66 -4.64 -4.45
C TYR A 95 -8.68 -3.49 -4.65
N GLU A 96 -7.41 -3.66 -4.28
CA GLU A 96 -6.38 -2.63 -4.50
C GLU A 96 -6.13 -2.39 -6.01
N PHE A 97 -5.97 -3.46 -6.80
CA PHE A 97 -5.86 -3.34 -8.25
C PHE A 97 -7.12 -2.73 -8.88
N ARG A 98 -8.31 -3.09 -8.40
CA ARG A 98 -9.58 -2.51 -8.87
C ARG A 98 -9.66 -1.02 -8.56
N LYS A 99 -9.21 -0.59 -7.38
CA LYS A 99 -9.11 0.84 -7.03
C LYS A 99 -8.13 1.57 -7.95
N GLN A 100 -6.97 0.97 -8.21
CA GLN A 100 -5.98 1.54 -9.12
C GLN A 100 -6.54 1.66 -10.55
N HIS A 101 -7.14 0.59 -11.07
CA HIS A 101 -7.79 0.63 -12.39
C HIS A 101 -8.93 1.66 -12.44
N TYR A 102 -9.77 1.73 -11.40
CA TYR A 102 -10.82 2.74 -11.30
C TYR A 102 -10.24 4.15 -11.27
N ALA A 103 -9.16 4.39 -10.52
CA ALA A 103 -8.47 5.68 -10.50
C ALA A 103 -7.89 6.05 -11.87
N ILE A 104 -7.30 5.09 -12.60
CA ILE A 104 -6.80 5.30 -13.97
C ILE A 104 -7.96 5.66 -14.91
N SER A 105 -9.07 4.92 -14.87
CA SER A 105 -10.26 5.22 -15.67
C SER A 105 -10.80 6.62 -15.37
N ARG A 106 -10.94 6.99 -14.09
CA ARG A 106 -11.35 8.34 -13.70
C ARG A 106 -10.36 9.42 -14.10
N ALA A 107 -9.06 9.15 -14.03
CA ALA A 107 -8.05 10.11 -14.46
C ALA A 107 -8.13 10.35 -15.97
N ALA A 108 -8.28 9.30 -16.77
CA ALA A 108 -8.48 9.44 -18.23
C ALA A 108 -9.77 10.19 -18.56
N GLU A 109 -10.88 9.89 -17.87
CA GLU A 109 -12.17 10.58 -18.06
C GLU A 109 -12.11 12.08 -17.71
N ASN A 110 -11.44 12.45 -16.61
CA ASN A 110 -11.48 13.83 -16.09
C ASN A 110 -10.31 14.70 -16.58
N PHE A 111 -9.12 14.11 -16.82
CA PHE A 111 -7.90 14.84 -17.18
C PHE A 111 -7.41 14.52 -18.61
N GLY A 112 -8.02 13.55 -19.29
CA GLY A 112 -7.63 13.11 -20.63
C GLY A 112 -6.43 12.16 -20.64
N GLU A 113 -6.24 11.44 -21.76
CA GLU A 113 -5.14 10.47 -21.90
C GLU A 113 -3.75 11.11 -21.82
N GLN A 114 -3.63 12.37 -22.25
CA GLN A 114 -2.37 13.13 -22.23
C GLN A 114 -1.85 13.36 -20.80
N PHE A 115 -2.72 13.32 -19.79
CA PHE A 115 -2.31 13.38 -18.39
C PHE A 115 -1.59 12.09 -17.95
N LEU A 116 -2.07 10.94 -18.41
CA LEU A 116 -1.48 9.63 -18.11
C LEU A 116 -0.26 9.34 -18.99
N PHE A 117 -0.35 9.70 -20.26
CA PHE A 117 0.65 9.42 -21.30
C PHE A 117 1.01 10.71 -22.05
N PRO A 118 1.78 11.62 -21.41
CA PRO A 118 2.13 12.89 -22.02
C PRO A 118 3.06 12.67 -23.22
N SER A 119 2.65 13.19 -24.38
CA SER A 119 3.42 13.15 -25.63
C SER A 119 4.45 14.28 -25.76
N ARG A 120 4.29 15.35 -24.98
CA ARG A 120 5.21 16.51 -24.90
C ARG A 120 5.34 16.98 -23.47
N VAL A 121 6.54 17.43 -23.09
CA VAL A 121 6.80 18.04 -21.79
C VAL A 121 6.38 19.51 -21.86
N GLN A 122 5.35 19.90 -21.12
CA GLN A 122 4.97 21.29 -20.92
C GLN A 122 5.45 21.72 -19.53
N THR A 123 6.45 22.60 -19.48
CA THR A 123 6.85 23.29 -18.26
C THR A 123 6.00 24.53 -18.07
N ARG A 124 5.76 24.93 -16.82
CA ARG A 124 5.09 26.21 -16.53
C ARG A 124 5.96 27.36 -17.06
N GLU A 125 5.33 28.42 -17.55
CA GLU A 125 6.03 29.65 -17.94
C GLU A 125 6.60 30.38 -16.71
N CYS A 126 5.96 30.22 -15.55
CA CYS A 126 6.39 30.82 -14.28
C CYS A 126 6.37 29.77 -13.15
N PRO A 127 7.33 29.86 -12.20
CA PRO A 127 7.35 28.98 -11.04
C PRO A 127 6.14 29.22 -10.14
N GLN A 128 5.68 28.18 -9.46
CA GLN A 128 4.57 28.22 -8.52
C GLN A 128 4.91 29.04 -7.25
N LEU A 129 6.13 28.90 -6.76
CA LEU A 129 6.71 29.74 -5.71
C LEU A 129 8.07 30.25 -6.18
N ASP A 130 8.36 31.51 -5.90
CA ASP A 130 9.64 32.14 -6.25
C ASP A 130 10.77 31.72 -5.29
N ILE A 131 11.17 30.45 -5.39
CA ILE A 131 12.16 29.81 -4.53
C ILE A 131 13.53 29.81 -5.21
N HIS A 132 14.53 30.21 -4.44
CA HIS A 132 15.94 30.19 -4.83
C HIS A 132 16.77 29.44 -3.79
N LEU A 133 17.82 28.76 -4.24
CA LEU A 133 18.86 28.22 -3.37
C LEU A 133 20.09 29.12 -3.49
N ASN A 134 20.67 29.53 -2.37
CA ASN A 134 21.96 30.21 -2.37
C ASN A 134 23.11 29.18 -2.40
N ASP A 135 24.35 29.68 -2.51
CA ASP A 135 25.56 28.83 -2.60
C ASP A 135 25.79 27.96 -1.34
N GLU A 136 25.19 28.35 -0.21
CA GLU A 136 25.23 27.62 1.05
C GLU A 136 24.11 26.54 1.15
N GLY A 137 23.24 26.47 0.15
CA GLY A 137 22.09 25.56 0.11
C GLY A 137 20.94 25.97 1.05
N ASN A 138 20.81 27.25 1.37
CA ASN A 138 19.67 27.82 2.10
C ASN A 138 18.52 28.13 1.13
N LEU A 139 17.29 27.87 1.56
CA LEU A 139 16.08 28.12 0.77
C LEU A 139 15.63 29.58 0.96
N LEU A 140 15.49 30.33 -0.13
CA LEU A 140 15.06 31.72 -0.14
C LEU A 140 13.73 31.86 -0.89
N LEU A 141 12.71 32.38 -0.22
CA LEU A 141 11.43 32.76 -0.79
C LEU A 141 11.43 34.24 -1.19
N HIS A 142 11.01 34.55 -2.42
CA HIS A 142 11.01 35.90 -3.00
C HIS A 142 12.38 36.59 -2.93
N ARG A 143 13.47 35.81 -2.96
CA ARG A 143 14.87 36.28 -2.82
C ARG A 143 15.21 37.03 -1.53
N CYS A 144 14.27 37.19 -0.60
CA CYS A 144 14.45 38.01 0.61
C CYS A 144 14.20 37.22 1.89
N ARG A 145 13.32 36.22 1.88
CA ARG A 145 12.93 35.49 3.08
C ARG A 145 13.64 34.14 3.16
N ARG A 146 14.55 33.98 4.11
CA ARG A 146 15.17 32.68 4.39
C ARG A 146 14.16 31.73 5.04
N CYS A 147 14.02 30.54 4.46
CA CYS A 147 13.25 29.43 5.02
C CYS A 147 14.21 28.43 5.64
N GLU A 148 13.94 28.03 6.88
CA GLU A 148 14.79 27.09 7.59
C GLU A 148 14.46 25.65 7.20
N TRP A 149 15.50 24.85 7.00
CA TRP A 149 15.35 23.43 6.75
C TRP A 149 15.00 22.73 8.05
N HIS A 150 13.82 22.11 8.10
CA HIS A 150 13.45 21.28 9.24
C HIS A 150 14.41 20.09 9.43
N ASN A 151 14.90 19.51 8.33
CA ASN A 151 15.97 18.51 8.36
C ASN A 151 17.28 19.14 7.89
N TYR A 152 18.21 19.35 8.81
CA TYR A 152 19.51 19.96 8.54
C TYR A 152 20.53 19.00 7.91
N ILE A 153 20.24 17.70 7.87
CA ILE A 153 21.14 16.64 7.35
C ILE A 153 20.94 16.43 5.83
N LEU A 154 20.05 17.20 5.19
CA LEU A 154 19.79 17.07 3.76
C LEU A 154 21.02 17.42 2.92
N ASN A 155 21.35 16.55 1.96
CA ASN A 155 22.40 16.81 0.99
C ASN A 155 21.94 17.82 -0.09
N SER A 156 22.88 18.32 -0.90
CA SER A 156 22.61 19.31 -1.95
C SER A 156 21.54 18.84 -2.96
N GLU A 157 21.56 17.57 -3.34
CA GLU A 157 20.61 16.98 -4.28
C GLU A 157 19.18 16.94 -3.72
N GLN A 158 19.04 16.57 -2.44
CA GLN A 158 17.75 16.57 -1.75
C GLN A 158 17.20 17.99 -1.58
N LYS A 159 18.06 18.95 -1.20
CA LYS A 159 17.68 20.37 -1.10
C LYS A 159 17.22 20.92 -2.45
N ARG A 160 17.94 20.61 -3.52
CA ARG A 160 17.58 20.97 -4.90
C ARG A 160 16.26 20.35 -5.34
N ALA A 161 16.04 19.07 -5.03
CA ALA A 161 14.78 18.40 -5.31
C ALA A 161 13.61 19.11 -4.61
N VAL A 162 13.74 19.47 -3.33
CA VAL A 162 12.70 20.22 -2.59
C VAL A 162 12.46 21.60 -3.21
N ALA A 163 13.50 22.34 -3.58
CA ALA A 163 13.34 23.63 -4.25
C ALA A 163 12.57 23.49 -5.57
N ASN A 164 12.89 22.48 -6.40
CA ASN A 164 12.21 22.23 -7.66
C ASN A 164 10.73 21.81 -7.45
N ILE A 165 10.43 21.06 -6.38
CA ILE A 165 9.04 20.73 -5.98
C ILE A 165 8.29 22.04 -5.70
N LEU A 166 8.85 22.91 -4.85
CA LEU A 166 8.19 24.15 -4.44
C LEU A 166 8.02 25.13 -5.60
N ARG A 167 8.98 25.18 -6.53
CA ARG A 167 8.86 25.95 -7.78
C ARG A 167 7.82 25.37 -8.74
N GLY A 168 7.33 24.15 -8.50
CA GLY A 168 6.39 23.48 -9.40
C GLY A 168 7.03 23.07 -10.73
N GLU A 169 8.34 22.83 -10.75
CA GLU A 169 9.11 22.44 -11.94
C GLU A 169 9.13 20.92 -12.16
N ILE A 170 8.35 20.17 -11.37
CA ILE A 170 8.31 18.70 -11.41
C ILE A 170 7.07 18.20 -12.14
N ARG A 171 7.27 17.14 -12.94
CA ARG A 171 6.30 16.55 -13.88
C ARG A 171 5.00 16.07 -13.23
N ASN A 172 5.06 15.64 -11.96
CA ASN A 172 3.90 15.20 -11.19
C ASN A 172 3.80 16.11 -9.96
N MET A 173 3.07 17.21 -10.13
CA MET A 173 2.90 18.23 -9.11
C MET A 173 2.08 17.68 -7.93
N PRO A 174 2.59 17.67 -6.69
CA PRO A 174 1.72 17.88 -5.56
C PRO A 174 1.22 19.31 -5.66
N HIS A 175 -0.09 19.52 -5.87
CA HIS A 175 -0.69 20.86 -5.84
C HIS A 175 -0.45 21.47 -4.45
N THR A 176 0.66 22.20 -4.26
CA THR A 176 1.05 22.64 -2.91
C THR A 176 0.87 24.14 -2.74
N LEU A 177 0.11 24.50 -1.71
CA LEU A 177 0.14 25.80 -1.01
C LEU A 177 -0.62 26.96 -1.68
N VAL A 178 -1.92 26.78 -1.94
CA VAL A 178 -2.83 27.93 -1.92
C VAL A 178 -3.33 28.10 -0.47
N PRO A 179 -3.18 29.28 0.16
CA PRO A 179 -3.72 29.52 1.50
C PRO A 179 -5.22 29.15 1.55
N GLY A 180 -5.61 28.36 2.55
CA GLY A 180 -7.00 27.87 2.71
C GLY A 180 -7.35 26.57 1.99
N THR A 181 -6.39 25.91 1.32
CA THR A 181 -6.61 24.58 0.71
C THR A 181 -6.31 23.42 1.65
N ARG A 182 -7.04 22.32 1.49
CA ARG A 182 -6.78 21.05 2.18
C ARG A 182 -5.71 20.26 1.42
N LEU A 183 -4.67 19.84 2.12
CA LEU A 183 -3.62 18.99 1.56
C LEU A 183 -3.96 17.52 1.81
N LEU A 184 -3.97 16.72 0.75
CA LEU A 184 -4.03 15.27 0.85
C LEU A 184 -2.61 14.69 0.78
N VAL A 185 -2.19 13.98 1.82
CA VAL A 185 -0.90 13.29 1.87
C VAL A 185 -1.12 11.78 1.81
N GLY A 186 -0.59 11.13 0.77
CA GLY A 186 -0.69 9.68 0.59
C GLY A 186 0.68 9.00 0.65
N THR A 187 0.75 7.86 1.35
CA THR A 187 1.90 6.96 1.36
C THR A 187 1.46 5.53 1.06
N PRO A 188 2.33 4.70 0.44
CA PRO A 188 2.01 3.29 0.19
C PRO A 188 1.95 2.43 1.46
N SER A 189 2.64 2.85 2.54
CA SER A 189 2.67 2.15 3.83
C SER A 189 1.96 2.95 4.92
N SER A 190 1.19 2.25 5.76
CA SER A 190 0.54 2.83 6.95
C SER A 190 1.57 3.33 7.98
N SER A 191 2.66 2.59 8.20
CA SER A 191 3.71 3.01 9.12
C SER A 191 4.40 4.28 8.67
N CYS A 192 4.59 4.47 7.36
CA CYS A 192 5.12 5.72 6.81
C CYS A 192 4.17 6.89 7.05
N ALA A 193 2.86 6.67 6.87
CA ALA A 193 1.87 7.71 7.17
C ALA A 193 1.86 8.05 8.66
N ASP A 194 2.08 7.09 9.56
CA ASP A 194 2.18 7.34 11.01
C ASP A 194 3.36 8.24 11.34
N VAL A 195 4.53 7.95 10.77
CA VAL A 195 5.72 8.81 10.93
C VAL A 195 5.44 10.25 10.45
N ILE A 196 4.78 10.41 9.30
CA ILE A 196 4.42 11.75 8.79
C ILE A 196 3.42 12.43 9.73
N THR A 197 2.42 11.70 10.20
CA THR A 197 1.38 12.20 11.10
C THR A 197 2.00 12.69 12.41
N THR A 198 2.86 11.88 13.03
CA THR A 198 3.58 12.25 14.25
C THR A 198 4.43 13.51 14.04
N ARG A 199 5.21 13.58 12.96
CA ARG A 199 6.04 14.77 12.69
C ARG A 199 5.21 16.04 12.45
N LEU A 200 4.05 15.93 11.82
CA LEU A 200 3.15 17.06 11.61
C LEU A 200 2.56 17.55 12.94
N ILE A 201 2.19 16.64 13.83
CA ILE A 201 1.71 16.98 15.19
C ILE A 201 2.83 17.63 16.00
N GLU A 202 4.02 17.04 16.00
CA GLU A 202 5.20 17.55 16.73
C GLU A 202 5.67 18.91 16.21
N SER A 203 5.39 19.26 14.96
CA SER A 203 5.73 20.58 14.41
C SER A 203 5.01 21.75 15.10
N GLY A 204 3.88 21.49 15.76
CA GLY A 204 3.07 22.52 16.43
C GLY A 204 2.39 23.51 15.47
N VAL A 205 2.48 23.31 14.15
CA VAL A 205 1.90 24.21 13.14
C VAL A 205 0.39 24.01 12.98
N LEU A 206 -0.10 22.81 13.29
CA LEU A 206 -1.51 22.41 13.11
C LEU A 206 -2.28 22.56 14.44
N LYS A 207 -3.49 23.09 14.37
CA LYS A 207 -4.43 23.13 15.50
C LYS A 207 -5.23 21.84 15.60
N MET A 208 -5.96 21.68 16.70
CA MET A 208 -6.98 20.62 16.79
C MET A 208 -7.96 20.76 15.61
N ASP A 209 -8.34 19.62 15.04
CA ASP A 209 -9.18 19.47 13.84
C ASP A 209 -8.55 19.87 12.48
N ASP A 210 -7.32 20.39 12.45
CA ASP A 210 -6.62 20.68 11.17
C ASP A 210 -6.10 19.42 10.47
N LEU A 211 -5.98 18.30 11.20
CA LEU A 211 -5.44 17.04 10.71
C LEU A 211 -6.44 15.90 10.90
N THR A 212 -6.75 15.19 9.82
CA THR A 212 -7.54 13.95 9.88
C THR A 212 -6.72 12.79 9.32
N ARG A 213 -6.52 11.74 10.13
CA ARG A 213 -5.89 10.50 9.67
C ARG A 213 -6.93 9.49 9.23
N LEU A 214 -6.98 9.22 7.93
CA LEU A 214 -7.81 8.16 7.38
C LEU A 214 -7.06 6.82 7.47
N VAL A 215 -7.65 5.85 8.17
CA VAL A 215 -7.15 4.48 8.28
C VAL A 215 -8.12 3.54 7.59
N SER A 216 -7.60 2.64 6.76
CA SER A 216 -8.42 1.62 6.10
C SER A 216 -8.95 0.65 7.14
N HIS A 217 -10.26 0.63 7.37
CA HIS A 217 -10.92 -0.37 8.19
C HIS A 217 -11.20 -1.59 7.31
N LYS A 218 -10.37 -2.65 7.43
CA LYS A 218 -10.75 -3.96 6.89
C LYS A 218 -11.83 -4.52 7.82
N GLU A 219 -13.11 -4.28 7.52
CA GLU A 219 -14.20 -5.03 8.15
C GLU A 219 -13.95 -6.52 7.89
N ILE A 220 -13.61 -7.25 8.96
CA ILE A 220 -13.65 -8.70 8.97
C ILE A 220 -15.14 -9.05 9.01
N LYS A 221 -15.76 -9.18 7.83
CA LYS A 221 -17.00 -9.94 7.66
C LYS A 221 -16.66 -11.39 7.33
#